data_AF-A0A1I7ICK7-F1
#
_entry.id   AF-A0A1I7ICK7-F1
#
_cell.length_a   1.000
_cell.length_b   1.000
_cell.length_c   1.000
_cell.angle_alpha   90.00
_cell.angle_beta   90.00
_cell.angle_gamma   90.00
#
_symmetry.space_group_name_H-M   'P 1'
#
loop_
_entity.id
_entity.type
_entity.pdbx_description
1 polymer ?
#
loop_
_entity_poly.entity_id
_entity_poly.type
_entity_poly.pdbx_seq_one_letter_code
_entity_poly.pdbx_strand_id
1 'polypeptide(L)' 'MEVWVVCQWWPRSDDEDVSPLIYVYSNRSMANERGLELQQADPDSQVLIYRTALREGR' A
#
# COMPACT_ATOMS: atom_id res chain seq x y z
N MET A 1 1.30 -10.18 -15.68
CA MET A 1 0.05 -9.44 -15.35
C MET A 1 0.44 -8.17 -14.59
N GLU A 2 -0.01 -7.00 -15.04
CA GLU A 2 0.23 -5.73 -14.32
C GLU A 2 -0.63 -5.65 -13.07
N VAL A 3 -0.07 -5.15 -11.97
CA VAL A 3 -0.74 -4.98 -10.68
C VAL A 3 -0.32 -3.67 -10.01
N TRP A 4 -1.15 -3.21 -9.10
CA TRP A 4 -0.96 -1.99 -8.31
C TRP A 4 -0.86 -2.35 -6.83
N VAL A 5 0.19 -1.89 -6.18
CA VAL A 5 0.48 -2.20 -4.77
C VAL A 5 0.29 -0.95 -3.94
N VAL A 6 -0.60 -1.01 -2.95
CA VAL A 6 -0.76 0.04 -1.93
C VAL A 6 0.01 -0.40 -0.70
N CYS A 7 0.98 0.41 -0.28
CA CYS A 7 1.80 0.18 0.89
C CYS A 7 1.50 1.26 1.94
N GLN A 8 1.21 0.87 3.17
CA GLN A 8 1.03 1.77 4.30
C GLN A 8 2.04 1.44 5.41
N TRP A 9 2.68 2.46 5.97
CA TRP A 9 3.60 2.30 7.12
C TRP A 9 3.58 3.53 8.04
N TRP A 10 4.08 3.38 9.27
CA TRP A 10 4.06 4.40 10.31
C TRP A 10 5.47 4.87 10.62
N PRO A 11 5.89 6.06 10.14
CA PRO A 11 7.28 6.52 10.28
C PRO A 11 7.66 6.99 11.71
N ARG A 12 6.69 7.06 12.64
CA ARG A 12 6.86 7.63 13.98
C ARG A 12 6.25 6.77 15.09
N SER A 13 6.04 5.47 14.88
CA SER A 13 5.67 4.63 16.02
C SER A 13 6.91 4.48 16.90
N ASP A 14 6.79 4.92 18.16
CA ASP A 14 7.77 4.62 19.22
C ASP A 14 7.91 3.09 19.44
N ASP A 15 7.00 2.30 18.85
CA ASP A 15 7.12 0.86 18.62
C ASP A 15 7.88 0.61 17.30
N GLU A 16 9.17 0.26 17.37
CA GLU A 16 10.11 0.21 16.24
C GLU A 16 9.85 -0.91 15.19
N ASP A 17 8.81 -1.75 15.31
CA ASP A 17 8.68 -2.98 14.52
C ASP A 17 7.28 -3.23 13.90
N VAL A 18 6.56 -2.18 13.50
CA VAL A 18 5.29 -2.38 12.77
C VAL A 18 5.56 -2.70 11.30
N SER A 19 5.26 -3.93 10.89
CA SER A 19 5.35 -4.34 9.50
C SER A 19 4.40 -3.52 8.62
N PRO A 20 4.82 -3.10 7.40
CA PRO A 20 3.95 -2.38 6.49
C PRO A 20 2.77 -3.23 6.05
N LEU A 21 1.61 -2.60 5.89
CA LEU A 21 0.45 -3.24 5.27
C LEU A 21 0.57 -3.15 3.76
N ILE A 22 0.37 -4.28 3.09
CA ILE A 22 0.48 -4.40 1.63
C ILE A 22 -0.84 -4.92 1.06
N TYR A 23 -1.41 -4.14 0.13
CA TYR A 23 -2.60 -4.51 -0.62
C TYR A 23 -2.28 -4.54 -2.12
N VAL A 24 -2.74 -5.58 -2.83
CA VAL A 24 -2.47 -5.76 -4.26
C VAL A 24 -3.78 -5.73 -5.05
N TYR A 25 -3.85 -4.89 -6.06
CA TYR A 25 -5.01 -4.70 -6.92
C TYR A 25 -4.67 -4.95 -8.39
N SER A 26 -5.61 -5.50 -9.14
CA SER A 26 -5.49 -5.68 -10.59
C SER A 26 -5.76 -4.38 -11.38
N ASN A 27 -6.27 -3.34 -10.74
CA ASN A 27 -6.56 -2.06 -11.39
C ASN A 27 -6.13 -0.85 -10.55
N ARG A 28 -5.86 0.26 -11.25
CA ARG A 28 -5.39 1.50 -10.66
C ARG A 28 -6.45 2.22 -9.83
N SER A 29 -7.72 2.15 -10.25
CA SER A 29 -8.80 2.92 -9.61
C SER A 29 -9.03 2.45 -8.17
N MET A 30 -9.10 1.14 -7.96
CA MET A 30 -9.24 0.53 -6.63
C MET A 30 -8.02 0.80 -5.75
N ALA A 31 -6.81 0.76 -6.32
CA ALA A 31 -5.60 1.10 -5.57
C ALA A 31 -5.60 2.56 -5.09
N ASN A 32 -6.04 3.50 -5.94
CA ASN A 32 -6.17 4.91 -5.57
C ASN A 32 -7.25 5.13 -4.51
N GLU A 33 -8.43 4.51 -4.69
CA GLU A 33 -9.54 4.58 -3.71
C GLU A 33 -9.07 4.07 -2.35
N ARG A 34 -8.44 2.89 -2.32
CA ARG A 34 -7.86 2.33 -1.10
C ARG A 34 -6.81 3.24 -0.48
N GLY A 35 -5.91 3.80 -1.30
CA GLY A 35 -4.86 4.69 -0.82
C GLY A 35 -5.43 5.94 -0.13
N LEU A 36 -6.50 6.52 -0.70
CA LEU A 36 -7.21 7.66 -0.11
C LEU A 36 -7.93 7.27 1.19
N GLU A 37 -8.62 6.14 1.21
CA GLU A 37 -9.28 5.62 2.42
C GLU A 37 -8.29 5.43 3.57
N LEU A 38 -7.15 4.78 3.31
CA LEU A 38 -6.13 4.50 4.32
C LEU A 38 -5.51 5.80 4.86
N GLN A 39 -5.21 6.75 3.98
CA GLN A 39 -4.64 8.04 4.38
C GLN A 39 -5.65 8.89 5.18
N GLN A 40 -6.95 8.81 4.87
CA GLN A 40 -8.00 9.50 5.62
C GLN A 40 -8.28 8.85 6.98
N ALA A 41 -8.24 7.52 7.04
CA ALA A 41 -8.45 6.76 8.27
C ALA A 41 -7.29 6.96 9.26
N ASP A 42 -6.06 7.12 8.75
CA ASP A 42 -4.87 7.34 9.56
C ASP A 42 -3.94 8.39 8.90
N PRO A 43 -4.14 9.69 9.18
CA PRO A 43 -3.35 10.77 8.60
C PRO A 43 -1.87 10.77 8.98
N ASP A 44 -1.49 10.10 10.07
CA ASP A 44 -0.10 10.04 10.54
C ASP A 44 0.69 8.91 9.86
N SER A 45 -0.01 7.94 9.29
CA SER A 45 0.57 6.93 8.42
C SER A 45 1.02 7.53 7.07
N GLN A 46 1.98 6.87 6.43
CA GLN A 46 2.39 7.13 5.06
C GLN A 46 1.79 6.07 4.15
N VAL A 47 1.23 6.51 3.01
CA VAL A 47 0.66 5.63 1.99
C VAL A 47 1.31 5.90 0.64
N LEU A 48 1.82 4.86 -0.01
CA LEU A 48 2.33 4.93 -1.39
C LEU A 48 1.71 3.86 -2.29
N ILE A 49 1.56 4.22 -3.56
CA ILE A 49 1.01 3.36 -4.60
C ILE A 49 2.07 3.09 -5.65
N TYR A 50 2.42 1.82 -5.83
CA TYR A 50 3.40 1.36 -6.79
C TYR A 50 2.73 0.60 -7.92
N ARG A 51 3.30 0.73 -9.12
CA ARG A 51 2.92 -0.07 -10.29
C ARG A 51 3.99 -1.13 -10.52
N THR A 52 3.58 -2.39 -10.65
CA THR A 52 4.51 -3.50 -10.88
C THR A 52 3.86 -4.60 -11.74
N ALA A 53 4.62 -5.65 -12.05
CA ALA A 53 4.13 -6.82 -12.75
C ALA A 53 4.36 -8.08 -11.91
N LEU A 54 3.36 -8.96 -11.89
CA LEU A 54 3.53 -10.30 -11.35
C LEU A 54 4.44 -11.09 -12.28
N ARG A 55 5.52 -11.61 -11.71
CA ARG A 55 6.35 -12.64 -12.32
C ARG A 55 5.82 -13.99 -11.85
N GLU A 56 5.58 -14.91 -12.78
CA GLU A 56 5.27 -16.29 -12.40
C GLU A 56 6.45 -16.87 -11.63
N GLY A 57 6.15 -17.45 -10.47
CA GLY A 57 7.14 -18.16 -9.66
C GLY A 57 7.66 -19.36 -10.44
N ARG A 58 8.99 -19.55 -10.43
CA ARG A 58 9.61 -20.76 -10.97
C ARG A 58 9.31 -21.96 -10.10
#